data_AF-A0A9P9J0Z8-F1
#
_entry.id   AF-A0A9P9J0Z8-F1
#
_cell.length_a   1.000
_cell.length_b   1.000
_cell.length_c   1.000
_cell.angle_alpha   90.00
_cell.angle_beta   90.00
_cell.angle_gamma   90.00
#
_symmetry.space_group_name_H-M   'P 1'
#
loop_
_entity.id
_entity.type
_entity.pdbx_description
1 polymer ?
#
loop_
_entity_poly.entity_id
_entity_poly.type
_entity_poly.pdbx_seq_one_letter_code
_entity_poly.pdbx_strand_id
1 'polypeptide(L)'
;MASALPGPSHRKTHKIYAEVDCYNSGQLINRGLAIEALEYFCDRFEGQVLDATRPETERTLMCKHGVHCIPNDIGCFVNVLISVTAKIGCQFTMGGKGAKSDCGRVLRRLIDECDTSSTQNKQGGRLSSNYADWRFDPNTR
;
A
#
# COMPACT_ATOMS: atom_id res chain seq x y z
N MET A 1 32.86 3.72 -32.83
CA MET A 1 32.94 4.39 -31.52
C MET A 1 31.52 4.64 -31.05
N ALA A 2 31.18 4.17 -29.84
CA ALA A 2 29.83 4.19 -29.30
C ALA A 2 29.52 5.46 -28.49
N SER A 3 28.21 5.70 -28.33
CA SER A 3 27.53 6.52 -27.31
C SER A 3 27.51 8.04 -27.55
N ALA A 4 26.41 8.75 -27.34
CA ALA A 4 25.35 8.53 -26.36
C ALA A 4 23.94 8.89 -26.90
N LEU A 5 22.95 8.06 -26.57
CA LEU A 5 21.54 8.43 -26.62
C LEU A 5 21.21 9.34 -25.43
N PRO A 6 20.43 10.42 -25.60
CA PRO A 6 19.94 11.18 -24.46
C PRO A 6 18.95 10.30 -23.67
N GLY A 7 19.30 10.01 -22.41
CA GLY A 7 18.46 9.22 -21.52
C GLY A 7 17.15 9.92 -21.19
N PRO A 8 16.03 9.19 -21.05
CA PRO A 8 14.76 9.80 -20.66
C PRO A 8 14.73 10.02 -19.14
N SER A 9 15.20 11.19 -18.70
CA SER A 9 14.84 11.74 -17.38
C SER A 9 13.50 12.46 -17.48
N HIS A 10 12.42 11.69 -17.38
CA HIS A 10 11.11 12.23 -17.06
C HIS A 10 10.48 11.37 -15.96
N ARG A 11 10.84 11.64 -14.70
CA ARG A 11 9.90 11.41 -13.59
C ARG A 11 8.74 12.40 -13.79
N LYS A 12 7.82 12.07 -14.70
CA LYS A 12 6.51 12.71 -14.73
C LYS A 12 5.92 12.43 -13.35
N THR A 13 5.68 13.48 -12.58
CA THR A 13 4.68 13.47 -11.51
C THR A 13 3.37 13.08 -12.17
N HIS A 14 3.15 11.77 -12.32
CA HIS A 14 1.96 11.22 -12.92
C HIS A 14 0.85 11.57 -11.94
N LYS A 15 -0.02 12.50 -12.32
CA LYS A 15 -1.31 12.66 -11.65
C LYS A 15 -1.94 11.28 -11.68
N ILE A 16 -1.92 10.61 -10.54
CA ILE A 16 -2.52 9.29 -10.41
C ILE A 16 -4.03 9.57 -10.49
N TYR A 17 -4.64 9.33 -11.64
CA TYR A 17 -6.08 9.12 -11.72
C TYR A 17 -6.35 7.80 -11.00
N ALA A 18 -6.38 7.85 -9.68
CA ALA A 18 -6.72 6.73 -8.85
C ALA A 18 -7.73 7.17 -7.83
N GLU A 19 -8.91 6.58 -7.96
CA GLU A 19 -10.01 6.69 -7.04
C GLU A 19 -9.85 5.63 -5.97
N VAL A 20 -10.29 5.98 -4.76
CA VAL A 20 -10.33 5.06 -3.62
C VAL A 20 -11.70 4.38 -3.63
N ASP A 21 -11.69 3.05 -3.62
CA ASP A 21 -12.87 2.19 -3.47
C ASP A 21 -12.90 1.65 -2.04
N CYS A 22 -13.83 2.16 -1.22
CA CYS A 22 -13.92 1.84 0.20
C CYS A 22 -14.77 0.59 0.45
N TYR A 23 -14.37 -0.23 1.44
CA TYR A 23 -15.10 -1.47 1.72
C TYR A 23 -16.51 -1.29 2.29
N ASN A 24 -16.78 -0.16 2.98
CA ASN A 24 -18.11 0.21 3.51
C ASN A 24 -18.75 -0.84 4.44
N SER A 25 -18.00 -1.85 4.89
CA SER A 25 -18.49 -2.95 5.72
C SER A 25 -17.32 -3.73 6.35
N GLY A 26 -17.62 -4.52 7.40
CA GLY A 26 -16.69 -5.43 8.05
C GLY A 26 -16.07 -4.90 9.35
N GLN A 27 -14.85 -5.35 9.65
CA GLN A 27 -14.07 -4.96 10.82
C GLN A 27 -13.58 -3.52 10.69
N LEU A 28 -13.77 -2.77 11.77
CA LEU A 28 -13.34 -1.39 11.89
C LEU A 28 -12.03 -1.31 12.67
N ILE A 29 -11.18 -0.36 12.30
CA ILE A 29 -9.88 -0.16 12.95
C ILE A 29 -9.68 1.33 13.30
N ASN A 30 -9.06 1.57 14.46
CA ASN A 30 -8.59 2.90 14.82
C ASN A 30 -7.49 3.37 13.85
N ARG A 31 -7.53 4.65 13.47
CA ARG A 31 -6.59 5.29 12.54
C ARG A 31 -5.13 5.11 12.96
N GLY A 32 -4.80 5.23 14.25
CA GLY A 32 -3.44 5.04 14.76
C GLY A 32 -2.90 3.63 14.47
N LEU A 33 -3.72 2.61 14.76
CA LEU A 33 -3.39 1.21 14.45
C LEU A 33 -3.31 0.96 12.93
N ALA A 34 -4.15 1.63 12.15
CA ALA A 34 -4.07 1.56 10.69
C ALA A 34 -2.76 2.16 10.16
N ILE A 35 -2.29 3.26 10.75
CA ILE A 35 -0.99 3.86 10.44
C ILE A 35 0.14 2.91 10.84
N GLU A 36 0.08 2.29 12.01
CA GLU A 36 1.08 1.29 12.43
C GLU A 36 1.23 0.16 11.40
N ALA A 37 0.11 -0.43 10.95
CA ALA A 37 0.13 -1.49 9.93
C ALA A 37 0.72 -1.00 8.59
N LEU A 38 0.36 0.22 8.18
CA LEU A 38 0.91 0.85 6.99
C LEU A 38 2.42 1.06 7.10
N GLU A 39 2.91 1.58 8.22
CA GLU A 39 4.34 1.81 8.45
C GLU A 39 5.11 0.50 8.41
N TYR A 40 4.58 -0.55 9.05
CA TYR A 40 5.14 -1.89 8.97
C TYR A 40 5.28 -2.38 7.52
N PHE A 41 4.24 -2.22 6.69
CA PHE A 41 4.29 -2.64 5.28
C PHE A 41 5.33 -1.85 4.48
N CYS A 42 5.33 -0.52 4.58
CA CYS A 42 6.25 0.33 3.83
C CYS A 42 7.71 0.11 4.24
N ASP A 43 7.97 -0.11 5.54
CA ASP A 43 9.32 -0.34 6.04
C ASP A 43 9.83 -1.74 5.67
N ARG A 44 8.96 -2.76 5.73
CA ARG A 44 9.30 -4.13 5.35
C ARG A 44 9.71 -4.25 3.89
N PHE A 45 9.04 -3.50 3.02
CA PHE A 45 9.18 -3.63 1.58
C PHE A 45 9.95 -2.46 0.94
N GLU A 46 10.56 -1.58 1.73
CA GLU A 46 11.35 -0.47 1.20
C GLU A 46 12.40 -0.96 0.19
N GLY A 47 12.49 -0.30 -0.97
CA GLY A 47 13.50 -0.60 -1.97
C GLY A 47 13.21 -1.85 -2.81
N GLN A 48 12.17 -2.63 -2.48
CA GLN A 48 11.74 -3.76 -3.31
C GLN A 48 11.23 -3.27 -4.66
N VAL A 49 11.55 -4.02 -5.71
CA VAL A 49 11.17 -3.70 -7.08
C VAL A 49 10.08 -4.65 -7.54
N LEU A 50 8.91 -4.10 -7.85
CA LEU A 50 7.88 -4.81 -8.56
C LEU A 50 8.07 -4.57 -10.06
N ASP A 51 8.26 -5.65 -10.80
CA ASP A 51 8.44 -5.61 -12.25
C ASP A 51 7.38 -6.47 -12.92
N ALA A 52 6.46 -5.84 -13.64
CA ALA A 52 5.46 -6.51 -14.46
C ALA A 52 5.72 -6.33 -15.96
N THR A 53 6.93 -5.90 -16.34
CA THR A 53 7.38 -5.78 -17.73
C THR A 53 7.89 -7.10 -18.30
N ARG A 54 8.27 -8.05 -17.42
CA ARG A 54 8.82 -9.36 -17.79
C ARG A 54 8.00 -10.49 -17.18
N PRO A 55 7.90 -11.67 -17.82
CA PRO A 55 7.38 -12.87 -17.15
C PRO A 55 8.27 -13.26 -15.96
N GLU A 56 7.71 -14.01 -14.99
CA GLU A 56 8.42 -14.62 -13.85
C GLU A 56 9.13 -13.66 -12.87
N THR A 57 8.82 -12.37 -12.93
CA THR A 57 9.30 -11.37 -11.98
C THR A 57 8.29 -11.15 -10.84
N GLU A 58 8.78 -10.66 -9.70
CA GLU A 58 7.90 -10.32 -8.57
C GLU A 58 6.99 -9.15 -8.97
N ARG A 59 5.68 -9.38 -8.89
CA ARG A 59 4.65 -8.40 -9.27
C ARG A 59 3.76 -7.98 -8.11
N THR A 60 3.80 -8.72 -7.01
CA THR A 60 2.93 -8.50 -5.86
C THR A 60 3.75 -8.55 -4.59
N LEU A 61 3.65 -7.51 -3.76
CA LEU A 61 4.08 -7.54 -2.37
C LEU A 61 2.85 -7.62 -1.49
N MET A 62 2.89 -8.48 -0.48
CA MET A 62 1.77 -8.71 0.41
C MET A 62 2.26 -9.10 1.79
N CYS A 63 1.62 -8.57 2.83
CA CYS A 63 1.75 -9.13 4.17
C CYS A 63 0.44 -9.00 4.96
N LYS A 64 0.29 -9.87 5.96
CA LYS A 64 -0.66 -9.67 7.05
C LYS A 64 0.10 -9.11 8.26
N HIS A 65 -0.47 -8.10 8.91
CA HIS A 65 0.08 -7.53 10.13
C HIS A 65 -1.02 -7.43 11.19
N GLY A 66 -0.79 -8.09 12.33
CA GLY A 66 -1.67 -8.02 13.48
C GLY A 66 -1.43 -6.73 14.25
N VAL A 67 -2.49 -5.99 14.55
CA VAL A 67 -2.47 -4.78 15.37
C VAL A 67 -3.45 -4.92 16.52
N HIS A 68 -3.25 -4.11 17.57
CA HIS A 68 -3.97 -4.27 18.84
C HIS A 68 -3.74 -5.67 19.44
N CYS A 69 -2.50 -5.97 19.77
CA CYS A 69 -2.10 -7.27 20.30
C CYS A 69 -2.02 -7.25 21.83
N ILE A 70 -2.49 -8.31 22.48
CA ILE A 70 -2.28 -8.50 23.92
C ILE A 70 -0.98 -9.30 24.11
N PRO A 71 -0.08 -8.89 25.02
CA PRO A 71 1.12 -9.67 25.36
C PRO A 71 0.78 -11.09 25.82
N ASN A 72 1.71 -12.04 25.65
CA ASN A 72 1.59 -13.44 26.07
C ASN A 72 0.60 -14.29 25.23
N ASP A 73 0.69 -14.22 23.90
CA ASP A 73 0.06 -15.15 22.95
C ASP A 73 -1.48 -15.21 22.91
N ILE A 74 -2.17 -14.23 23.50
CA ILE A 74 -3.64 -14.10 23.35
C ILE A 74 -4.01 -13.66 21.91
N GLY A 75 -3.04 -13.12 21.16
CA GLY A 75 -3.17 -12.76 19.76
C GLY A 75 -3.46 -11.28 19.52
N CYS A 76 -3.66 -10.93 18.25
CA CYS A 76 -4.03 -9.60 17.80
C CYS A 76 -5.50 -9.58 17.38
N PHE A 77 -6.23 -8.54 17.78
CA PHE A 77 -7.67 -8.47 17.52
C PHE A 77 -8.00 -8.06 16.08
N VAL A 78 -7.07 -7.43 15.38
CA VAL A 78 -7.24 -7.01 13.99
C VAL A 78 -6.03 -7.47 13.19
N ASN A 79 -6.25 -8.25 12.13
CA ASN A 79 -5.21 -8.59 11.17
C ASN A 79 -5.45 -7.81 9.87
N VAL A 80 -4.52 -6.91 9.55
CA VAL A 80 -4.59 -6.09 8.36
C VAL A 80 -3.81 -6.76 7.24
N LEU A 81 -4.49 -7.08 6.13
CA LEU A 81 -3.84 -7.48 4.90
C LEU A 81 -3.53 -6.24 4.07
N ILE A 82 -2.26 -6.07 3.73
CA ILE A 82 -1.80 -4.99 2.87
C ILE A 82 -1.13 -5.62 1.66
N SER A 83 -1.47 -5.13 0.47
CA SER A 83 -0.83 -5.58 -0.75
C SER A 83 -0.71 -4.48 -1.79
N VAL A 84 0.29 -4.62 -2.64
CA VAL A 84 0.40 -3.88 -3.88
C VAL A 84 0.75 -4.83 -5.01
N THR A 85 0.07 -4.67 -6.15
CA THR A 85 0.33 -5.44 -7.37
C THR A 85 0.64 -4.49 -8.51
N ALA A 86 1.79 -4.65 -9.18
CA ALA A 86 2.11 -3.92 -10.40
C ALA A 86 1.28 -4.41 -11.58
N LYS A 87 0.72 -3.47 -12.35
CA LYS A 87 -0.01 -3.78 -13.60
C LYS A 87 0.97 -4.12 -14.73
N ILE A 88 0.52 -4.94 -15.67
CA ILE A 88 1.34 -5.40 -16.81
C ILE A 88 2.00 -4.21 -17.53
N GLY A 89 3.29 -4.34 -17.82
CA GLY A 89 4.08 -3.28 -18.47
C GLY A 89 4.56 -2.18 -17.53
N CYS A 90 4.28 -2.28 -16.23
CA CYS A 90 4.76 -1.33 -15.22
C CYS A 90 5.90 -1.92 -14.40
N GLN A 91 6.82 -1.05 -13.99
CA GLN A 91 7.86 -1.35 -13.03
C GLN A 91 7.94 -0.19 -12.04
N PHE A 92 7.98 -0.47 -10.75
CA PHE A 92 8.25 0.56 -9.75
C PHE A 92 8.92 -0.02 -8.50
N THR A 93 9.65 0.85 -7.83
CA THR A 93 10.30 0.55 -6.55
C THR A 93 9.44 1.09 -5.41
N MET A 94 9.29 0.29 -4.36
CA MET A 94 8.64 0.72 -3.13
C MET A 94 9.39 1.90 -2.50
N GLY A 95 8.74 3.06 -2.55
CA GLY A 95 9.36 4.34 -2.19
C GLY A 95 9.26 4.65 -0.70
N GLY A 96 10.40 4.55 0.00
CA GLY A 96 10.68 5.11 1.32
C GLY A 96 9.91 4.54 2.51
N LYS A 97 10.41 4.83 3.72
CA LYS A 97 9.88 4.36 5.00
C LYS A 97 8.77 5.24 5.59
N GLY A 98 7.85 4.61 6.29
CA GLY A 98 6.85 5.24 7.13
C GLY A 98 5.71 5.98 6.41
N ALA A 99 4.81 6.59 7.18
CA ALA A 99 3.54 7.11 6.66
C ALA A 99 3.64 8.35 5.74
N LYS A 100 4.80 8.99 5.66
CA LYS A 100 5.02 10.19 4.84
C LYS A 100 5.73 9.89 3.51
N SER A 101 6.20 8.66 3.31
CA SER A 101 6.86 8.23 2.08
C SER A 101 5.88 8.10 0.91
N ASP A 102 6.38 7.78 -0.29
CA ASP A 102 5.49 7.55 -1.44
C ASP A 102 4.58 6.34 -1.19
N CYS A 103 5.10 5.26 -0.61
CA CYS A 103 4.31 4.13 -0.13
C CYS A 103 3.25 4.58 0.88
N GLY A 104 3.69 5.32 1.91
CA GLY A 104 2.81 5.75 2.98
C GLY A 104 1.71 6.70 2.52
N ARG A 105 2.01 7.60 1.58
CA ARG A 105 1.03 8.53 1.00
C ARG A 105 -0.07 7.82 0.26
N VAL A 106 0.23 6.77 -0.51
CA VAL A 106 -0.81 6.00 -1.23
C VAL A 106 -1.70 5.25 -0.24
N LEU A 107 -1.12 4.52 0.70
CA LEU A 107 -1.90 3.76 1.68
C LEU A 107 -2.67 4.66 2.65
N ARG A 108 -2.16 5.87 2.96
CA ARG A 108 -2.89 6.88 3.74
C ARG A 108 -4.21 7.28 3.08
N ARG A 109 -4.29 7.32 1.76
CA ARG A 109 -5.55 7.61 1.05
C ARG A 109 -6.61 6.55 1.38
N LEU A 110 -6.23 5.27 1.36
CA LEU A 110 -7.13 4.16 1.71
C LEU A 110 -7.65 4.20 3.16
N ILE A 111 -6.91 4.87 4.05
CA ILE A 111 -7.26 5.00 5.48
C ILE A 111 -8.05 6.29 5.74
N ASP A 112 -7.65 7.39 5.10
CA ASP A 112 -8.15 8.72 5.42
C ASP A 112 -9.31 9.16 4.52
N GLU A 113 -9.38 8.68 3.27
CA GLU A 113 -10.51 8.95 2.36
C GLU A 113 -11.68 7.98 2.62
N CYS A 114 -11.42 6.81 3.19
CA CYS A 114 -12.45 5.87 3.65
C CYS A 114 -12.87 6.18 5.09
N ASP A 115 -14.11 6.66 5.24
CA ASP A 115 -14.68 7.26 6.44
C ASP A 115 -13.88 8.48 6.95
N THR A 116 -14.22 9.67 6.45
CA THR A 116 -13.64 10.94 6.90
C THR A 116 -14.26 11.47 8.21
N SER A 117 -15.33 10.85 8.69
CA SER A 117 -16.10 11.36 9.84
C SER A 117 -15.46 11.04 11.18
N SER A 118 -14.59 10.02 11.24
CA SER A 118 -14.02 9.50 12.48
C SER A 118 -12.59 8.98 12.32
N THR A 119 -11.86 8.98 13.43
CA THR A 119 -10.57 8.28 13.55
C THR A 119 -10.72 6.85 14.07
N GLN A 120 -11.92 6.41 14.48
CA GLN A 120 -12.13 5.12 15.14
C GLN A 120 -12.61 4.02 14.20
N ASN A 121 -13.27 4.40 13.10
CA ASN A 121 -14.04 3.48 12.28
C ASN A 121 -13.46 3.32 10.87
N LYS A 122 -12.12 3.26 10.76
CA LYS A 122 -11.48 3.12 9.46
C LYS A 122 -11.80 1.74 8.89
N GLN A 123 -12.14 1.70 7.62
CA GLN A 123 -12.60 0.49 6.93
C GLN A 123 -11.56 -0.05 5.94
N GLY A 124 -10.58 0.78 5.57
CA GLY A 124 -9.69 0.48 4.47
C GLY A 124 -10.40 0.50 3.11
N GLY A 125 -9.72 -0.01 2.10
CA GLY A 125 -10.20 -0.02 0.74
C GLY A 125 -9.16 -0.46 -0.27
N ARG A 126 -9.45 -0.14 -1.54
CA ARG A 126 -8.59 -0.38 -2.69
C ARG A 126 -8.34 0.92 -3.43
N LEU A 127 -7.21 1.01 -4.09
CA LEU A 127 -6.87 2.11 -4.98
C LEU A 127 -6.26 1.51 -6.23
N SER A 128 -6.93 1.70 -7.35
CA SER A 128 -6.44 1.25 -8.65
C SER A 128 -5.92 2.45 -9.43
N SER A 129 -4.70 2.34 -9.93
CA SER A 129 -4.09 3.33 -10.82
C SER A 129 -3.73 2.69 -12.16
N ASN A 130 -3.14 3.44 -13.08
CA ASN A 130 -2.59 2.86 -14.30
C ASN A 130 -1.37 1.97 -14.05
N TYR A 131 -0.71 2.09 -12.89
CA TYR A 131 0.56 1.42 -12.60
C TYR A 131 0.46 0.25 -11.62
N ALA A 132 -0.44 0.37 -10.65
CA ALA A 132 -0.55 -0.59 -9.58
C ALA A 132 -1.96 -0.58 -8.96
N ASP A 133 -2.30 -1.73 -8.39
CA ASP A 133 -3.46 -1.94 -7.55
C ASP A 133 -3.02 -2.09 -6.09
N TRP A 134 -3.53 -1.21 -5.24
CA TRP A 134 -3.23 -1.17 -3.80
C TRP A 134 -4.43 -1.65 -3.01
N ARG A 135 -4.17 -2.36 -1.92
CA ARG A 135 -5.17 -2.85 -0.97
C ARG A 135 -4.71 -2.62 0.45
N PHE A 136 -5.62 -2.12 1.27
CA PHE A 136 -5.48 -2.06 2.72
C PHE A 136 -6.77 -2.62 3.32
N ASP A 137 -6.71 -3.81 3.91
CA ASP A 137 -7.89 -4.57 4.32
C ASP A 137 -7.81 -5.03 5.78
N PRO A 138 -8.52 -4.36 6.71
CA PRO A 138 -8.62 -4.77 8.10
C PRO A 138 -9.62 -5.92 8.33
N ASN A 139 -10.31 -6.40 7.29
CA ASN A 139 -11.35 -7.43 7.38
C ASN A 139 -10.82 -8.87 7.30
N THR A 140 -9.49 -9.05 7.28
CA THR A 140 -8.95 -10.38 7.10
C THR A 140 -8.97 -11.16 8.41
N ARG A 141 -9.80 -12.20 8.44
CA ARG A 141 -9.78 -13.23 9.48
C ARG A 141 -8.66 -14.25 9.21
#